data_AF-A0A0F8ZWD5-F1
#
_entry.id   AF-A0A0F8ZWD5-F1
#
_cell.length_a   1.000
_cell.length_b   1.000
_cell.length_c   1.000
_cell.angle_alpha   90.00
_cell.angle_beta   90.00
_cell.angle_gamma   90.00
#
_symmetry.space_group_name_H-M   'P 1'
#
loop_
_entity.id
_entity.type
_entity.pdbx_description
1 polymer ?
#
loop_
_entity_poly.entity_id
_entity_poly.type
_entity_poly.pdbx_seq_one_letter_code
_entity_poly.pdbx_strand_id
1 'polypeptide(L)'
;MLRPYSELWDTPNWTWDFRLVIDDVNYRHSAAGGIHPAWNAMNKLHQSVVIGHLHARSGVKYSMNNKMRIFGMDTGCGIDERAFNFAYGRDTLERPALSAGIIIDGTGYLEPMPIGKGEKYHDSKFKEDI
;
A
#
# COMPACT_ATOMS: atom_id res chain seq x y z
N MET A 1 25.58 1.31 19.23
CA MET A 1 24.13 1.07 19.25
C MET A 1 23.50 2.05 18.27
N LEU A 2 22.57 1.62 17.42
CA LEU A 2 21.87 2.54 16.52
C LEU A 2 20.93 3.42 17.33
N ARG A 3 20.81 4.70 16.97
CA ARG A 3 19.86 5.63 17.59
C ARG A 3 18.41 5.19 17.35
N PRO A 4 17.47 5.43 18.27
CA PRO A 4 16.05 5.17 18.04
C PRO A 4 15.53 5.88 16.79
N TYR A 5 14.56 5.30 16.08
CA TYR A 5 13.99 5.90 14.87
C TYR A 5 13.43 7.31 15.11
N SER A 6 12.80 7.53 16.26
CA SER A 6 12.25 8.85 16.65
C SER A 6 13.32 9.94 16.73
N GLU A 7 14.56 9.59 17.09
CA GLU A 7 15.70 10.51 17.12
C GLU A 7 16.31 10.70 15.73
N LEU A 8 16.43 9.62 14.95
CA LEU A 8 17.01 9.68 13.60
C LEU A 8 16.18 10.53 12.63
N TRP A 9 14.85 10.48 12.78
CA TRP A 9 13.91 11.12 11.86
C TRP A 9 13.25 12.38 12.43
N ASP A 10 13.68 12.84 13.61
CA ASP A 10 13.09 14.00 14.31
C ASP A 10 11.57 13.89 14.51
N THR A 11 11.12 12.71 14.95
CA THR A 11 9.71 12.40 15.22
C THR A 11 9.51 11.90 16.65
N PRO A 12 9.82 12.74 17.66
CA PRO A 12 9.83 12.32 19.07
C PRO A 12 8.45 11.87 19.59
N ASN A 13 7.37 12.36 18.98
CA ASN A 13 6.00 12.05 19.39
C ASN A 13 5.36 10.92 18.56
N TRP A 14 6.11 10.28 17.67
CA TRP A 14 5.56 9.21 16.81
C TRP A 14 5.74 7.85 17.47
N THR A 15 4.71 7.02 17.36
CA THR A 15 4.82 5.60 17.63
C THR A 15 5.38 4.92 16.38
N TRP A 16 6.62 4.44 16.49
CA TRP A 16 7.25 3.65 15.43
C TRP A 16 6.94 2.17 15.66
N ASP A 17 6.22 1.57 14.72
CA ASP A 17 5.91 0.14 14.75
C ASP A 17 5.92 -0.42 13.32
N PHE A 18 6.24 -1.71 13.19
CA PHE A 18 6.12 -2.45 11.94
C PHE A 18 4.69 -2.93 11.69
N ARG A 19 3.84 -2.91 12.73
CA ARG A 19 2.43 -3.28 12.68
C ARG A 19 1.62 -2.33 13.54
N LEU A 20 0.53 -1.82 12.99
CA LEU A 20 -0.44 -1.01 13.71
C LEU A 20 -1.82 -1.64 13.57
N VAL A 21 -2.57 -1.77 14.67
CA VAL A 21 -3.96 -2.25 14.63
C VAL A 21 -4.86 -1.11 15.07
N ILE A 22 -5.75 -0.66 14.19
CA ILE A 22 -6.74 0.39 14.44
C ILE A 22 -8.09 -0.15 13.97
N ASP A 23 -9.10 -0.08 14.83
CA ASP A 23 -10.47 -0.54 14.53
C ASP A 23 -10.52 -1.97 13.95
N ASP A 24 -9.77 -2.88 14.58
CA ASP A 24 -9.58 -4.28 14.15
C ASP A 24 -8.99 -4.47 12.73
N VAL A 25 -8.47 -3.42 12.11
CA VAL A 25 -7.74 -3.48 10.85
C VAL A 25 -6.23 -3.48 11.12
N ASN A 26 -5.54 -4.43 10.49
CA ASN A 26 -4.11 -4.66 10.66
C ASN A 26 -3.33 -3.97 9.53
N TYR A 27 -2.70 -2.84 9.86
CA TYR A 27 -1.84 -2.07 8.97
C TYR A 27 -0.40 -2.51 9.14
N ARG A 28 0.26 -2.81 8.03
CA ARG A 28 1.65 -3.27 8.05
C ARG A 28 2.35 -3.01 6.73
N HIS A 29 3.66 -2.83 6.78
CA HIS A 29 4.44 -2.56 5.57
C HIS A 29 4.37 -3.74 4.59
N SER A 30 4.69 -4.94 5.06
CA SER A 30 4.67 -6.19 4.28
C SER A 30 4.17 -7.36 5.15
N ALA A 31 3.62 -8.38 4.51
CA ALA A 31 3.03 -9.54 5.20
C ALA A 31 3.02 -10.84 4.38
N ALA A 32 2.86 -10.74 3.06
CA ALA A 32 2.88 -11.87 2.13
C ALA A 32 3.26 -11.39 0.72
N GLY A 33 3.56 -12.33 -0.18
CA GLY A 33 3.84 -12.06 -1.59
C GLY A 33 2.70 -12.51 -2.52
N GLY A 34 2.97 -12.46 -3.83
CA GLY A 34 2.07 -12.90 -4.89
C GLY A 34 1.22 -11.78 -5.47
N ILE A 35 0.16 -12.16 -6.21
CA ILE A 35 -0.72 -11.20 -6.91
C ILE A 35 -1.71 -10.48 -5.97
N HIS A 36 -2.00 -11.06 -4.80
CA HIS A 36 -2.94 -10.51 -3.81
C HIS A 36 -2.34 -10.61 -2.39
N PRO A 37 -1.27 -9.85 -2.11
CA PRO A 37 -0.51 -10.02 -0.89
C PRO A 37 -1.30 -9.68 0.37
N ALA A 38 -2.18 -8.66 0.35
CA ALA A 38 -3.06 -8.35 1.48
C ALA A 38 -4.06 -9.48 1.74
N TRP A 39 -4.65 -10.04 0.69
CA TRP A 39 -5.57 -11.18 0.79
C TRP A 39 -4.89 -12.41 1.38
N ASN A 40 -3.66 -12.69 0.94
CA ASN A 40 -2.86 -13.79 1.44
C ASN A 40 -2.54 -13.61 2.94
N ALA A 41 -2.27 -12.39 3.38
CA ALA A 41 -2.06 -12.07 4.79
C ALA A 41 -3.36 -12.16 5.60
N MET A 42 -4.46 -11.59 5.09
CA MET A 42 -5.79 -11.63 5.68
C MET A 42 -6.23 -13.08 5.96
N ASN A 43 -6.02 -14.01 5.03
CA ASN A 43 -6.37 -15.42 5.21
C ASN A 43 -5.56 -16.13 6.29
N LYS A 44 -4.31 -15.74 6.52
CA LYS A 44 -3.45 -16.32 7.57
C LYS A 44 -3.75 -15.74 8.95
N LEU A 45 -4.12 -14.47 8.99
CA LEU A 45 -4.38 -13.74 10.23
C LEU A 45 -5.84 -13.81 10.68
N HIS A 46 -6.75 -14.18 9.77
CA HIS A 46 -8.20 -14.12 9.99
C HIS A 46 -8.67 -12.74 10.46
N GLN A 47 -8.05 -11.69 9.93
CA GLN A 47 -8.27 -10.30 10.29
C GLN A 47 -8.19 -9.43 9.03
N SER A 48 -8.91 -8.31 8.99
CA SER A 48 -8.73 -7.32 7.92
C SER A 48 -7.29 -6.80 7.91
N VAL A 49 -6.69 -6.72 6.72
CA VAL A 49 -5.28 -6.35 6.54
C VAL A 49 -5.16 -5.29 5.45
N VAL A 50 -4.36 -4.26 5.73
CA VAL A 50 -3.95 -3.24 4.77
C VAL A 50 -2.43 -3.30 4.63
N ILE A 51 -1.93 -3.44 3.40
CA ILE A 51 -0.50 -3.40 3.11
C ILE A 51 -0.17 -2.48 1.94
N GLY A 52 1.09 -2.07 1.90
CA GLY A 52 1.74 -1.50 0.73
C GLY A 52 2.84 -2.44 0.24
N HIS A 53 4.06 -1.90 0.09
CA HIS A 53 5.31 -2.62 -0.22
C HIS A 53 5.41 -3.22 -1.63
N LEU A 54 4.39 -3.94 -2.10
CA LEU A 54 4.37 -4.46 -3.47
C LEU A 54 3.74 -3.42 -4.41
N HIS A 55 4.60 -2.56 -4.96
CA HIS A 55 4.20 -1.33 -5.67
C HIS A 55 3.29 -1.56 -6.87
N ALA A 56 3.35 -2.73 -7.51
CA ALA A 56 2.49 -3.09 -8.64
C ALA A 56 1.11 -3.68 -8.22
N ARG A 57 0.80 -3.76 -6.93
CA ARG A 57 -0.43 -4.38 -6.41
C ARG A 57 -1.35 -3.32 -5.80
N SER A 58 -2.55 -3.25 -6.33
CA SER A 58 -3.61 -2.35 -5.87
C SER A 58 -4.94 -3.08 -5.97
N GLY A 59 -5.71 -3.09 -4.89
CA GLY A 59 -7.01 -3.78 -4.86
C GLY A 59 -7.55 -3.98 -3.45
N VAL A 60 -8.87 -4.08 -3.33
CA VAL A 60 -9.53 -4.54 -2.09
C VAL A 60 -10.32 -5.81 -2.40
N LYS A 61 -10.18 -6.81 -1.52
CA LYS A 61 -10.94 -8.06 -1.61
C LYS A 61 -11.56 -8.39 -0.27
N TYR A 62 -12.85 -8.69 -0.29
CA TYR A 62 -13.61 -9.04 0.90
C TYR A 62 -13.83 -10.54 1.00
N SER A 63 -13.75 -11.04 2.23
CA SER A 63 -14.18 -12.38 2.61
C SER A 63 -15.28 -12.24 3.65
N MET A 64 -16.38 -12.95 3.44
CA MET A 64 -17.57 -12.87 4.28
C MET A 64 -18.06 -14.28 4.60
N ASN A 65 -18.50 -14.47 5.83
CA ASN A 65 -19.24 -15.66 6.25
C ASN A 65 -20.36 -15.26 7.22
N ASN A 66 -21.04 -16.24 7.79
CA ASN A 66 -22.15 -16.01 8.74
C ASN A 66 -21.74 -15.35 10.07
N LYS A 67 -20.44 -15.21 10.36
CA LYS A 67 -19.92 -14.66 11.61
C LYS A 67 -19.14 -13.35 11.43
N MET A 68 -18.50 -13.14 10.28
CA MET A 68 -17.56 -12.05 10.10
C MET A 68 -17.46 -11.56 8.65
N ARG A 69 -17.04 -10.30 8.52
CA ARG A 69 -16.61 -9.65 7.28
C ARG A 69 -15.19 -9.13 7.49
N ILE A 70 -14.25 -9.58 6.67
CA ILE A 70 -12.86 -9.09 6.66
C ILE A 70 -12.43 -8.75 5.24
N PHE A 71 -11.38 -7.95 5.10
CA PHE A 71 -10.83 -7.59 3.79
C PHE A 71 -9.30 -7.59 3.77
N GLY A 72 -8.74 -7.86 2.61
CA GLY A 72 -7.34 -7.56 2.28
C GLY A 72 -7.30 -6.38 1.32
N MET A 73 -6.60 -5.31 1.68
CA MET A 73 -6.35 -4.15 0.82
C MET A 73 -4.86 -3.99 0.50
N ASP A 74 -4.55 -4.10 -0.78
CA ASP A 74 -3.27 -3.69 -1.37
C ASP A 74 -3.42 -2.23 -1.81
N THR A 75 -2.65 -1.32 -1.19
CA THR A 75 -2.83 0.13 -1.37
C THR A 75 -2.14 0.71 -2.60
N GLY A 76 -1.37 -0.09 -3.34
CA GLY A 76 -0.50 0.42 -4.40
C GLY A 76 0.65 1.23 -3.83
N CYS A 77 0.92 2.38 -4.45
CA CYS A 77 1.97 3.30 -4.06
C CYS A 77 1.68 4.73 -4.54
N GLY A 78 2.54 5.67 -4.15
CA GLY A 78 2.51 7.07 -4.59
C GLY A 78 3.86 7.53 -5.13
N ILE A 79 4.50 6.72 -5.97
CA ILE A 79 5.87 6.94 -6.45
C ILE A 79 5.89 7.40 -7.91
N ASP A 80 6.98 8.06 -8.29
CA ASP A 80 7.38 8.23 -9.69
C ASP A 80 8.40 7.15 -10.05
N GLU A 81 8.06 6.24 -10.97
CA GLU A 81 8.96 5.16 -11.40
C GLU A 81 10.24 5.66 -12.09
N ARG A 82 10.26 6.91 -12.56
CA ARG A 82 11.43 7.52 -13.22
C ARG A 82 12.41 8.14 -12.23
N ALA A 83 11.98 8.45 -11.01
CA ALA A 83 12.87 9.05 -10.02
C ALA A 83 13.96 8.04 -9.61
N PHE A 84 15.19 8.53 -9.44
CA PHE A 84 16.36 7.69 -9.18
C PHE A 84 16.19 6.76 -7.97
N ASN A 85 15.48 7.23 -6.94
CA ASN A 85 15.19 6.47 -5.72
C ASN A 85 14.39 5.17 -5.98
N PHE A 86 13.73 5.07 -7.14
CA PHE A 86 12.91 3.93 -7.54
C PHE A 86 13.48 3.16 -8.74
N ALA A 87 14.73 3.44 -9.14
CA ALA A 87 15.39 2.79 -10.27
C ALA A 87 15.53 1.26 -10.12
N TYR A 88 15.41 0.71 -8.91
CA TYR A 88 15.36 -0.74 -8.66
C TYR A 88 14.17 -1.42 -9.36
N GLY A 89 13.10 -0.66 -9.66
CA GLY A 89 11.92 -1.15 -10.38
C GLY A 89 12.02 -1.02 -11.90
N ARG A 90 13.10 -0.46 -12.46
CA ARG A 90 13.18 -0.12 -13.89
C ARG A 90 12.95 -1.32 -14.82
N ASP A 91 13.45 -2.49 -14.42
CA ASP A 91 13.44 -3.69 -15.25
C ASP A 91 12.23 -4.60 -14.93
N THR A 92 11.29 -4.15 -14.08
CA THR A 92 10.07 -4.91 -13.79
C THR A 92 9.04 -4.74 -14.91
N LEU A 93 8.44 -5.86 -15.35
CA LEU A 93 7.38 -5.84 -16.37
C LEU A 93 6.07 -5.21 -15.88
N GLU A 94 5.85 -5.25 -14.57
CA GLU A 94 4.67 -4.67 -13.93
C GLU A 94 4.97 -3.23 -13.55
N ARG A 95 4.10 -2.29 -13.97
CA ARG A 95 4.21 -0.89 -13.56
C ARG A 95 3.67 -0.68 -12.15
N PRO A 96 4.15 0.32 -11.40
CA PRO A 96 3.57 0.69 -10.12
C PRO A 96 2.10 1.08 -10.27
N ALA A 97 1.27 0.59 -9.37
CA ALA A 97 -0.14 0.95 -9.29
C ALA A 97 -0.28 2.17 -8.38
N LEU A 98 -0.68 3.31 -8.94
CA LEU A 98 -1.01 4.48 -8.14
C LEU A 98 -2.43 4.36 -7.60
N SER A 99 -2.58 4.43 -6.27
CA SER A 99 -3.89 4.36 -5.62
C SER A 99 -3.86 4.89 -4.20
N ALA A 100 -5.03 5.21 -3.68
CA ALA A 100 -5.24 5.56 -2.28
C ALA A 100 -6.34 4.70 -1.67
N GLY A 101 -6.08 4.17 -0.48
CA GLY A 101 -7.05 3.40 0.29
C GLY A 101 -7.56 4.20 1.48
N ILE A 102 -8.86 4.11 1.77
CA ILE A 102 -9.48 4.67 2.98
C ILE A 102 -10.36 3.63 3.64
N ILE A 103 -10.40 3.63 4.97
CA ILE A 103 -11.29 2.77 5.75
C ILE A 103 -12.34 3.68 6.41
N ILE A 104 -13.61 3.41 6.12
CA ILE A 104 -14.75 4.12 6.72
C ILE A 104 -15.61 3.07 7.41
N ASP A 105 -15.80 3.19 8.72
CA ASP A 105 -16.63 2.30 9.53
C ASP A 105 -16.33 0.80 9.28
N GLY A 106 -15.05 0.44 9.29
CA GLY A 106 -14.58 -0.93 9.05
C GLY A 106 -14.77 -1.42 7.60
N THR A 107 -15.05 -0.51 6.66
CA THR A 107 -15.19 -0.79 5.22
C THR A 107 -14.06 -0.13 4.47
N GLY A 108 -13.22 -0.94 3.81
CA GLY A 108 -12.16 -0.48 2.92
C GLY A 108 -12.65 -0.09 1.53
N TYR A 109 -12.29 1.12 1.14
CA TYR A 109 -12.43 1.69 -0.20
C TYR A 109 -11.04 1.92 -0.79
N LEU A 110 -10.92 1.75 -2.09
CA LEU A 110 -9.67 1.97 -2.80
C LEU A 110 -9.98 2.69 -4.10
N GLU A 111 -9.31 3.82 -4.30
CA GLU A 111 -9.39 4.59 -5.53
C GLU A 111 -8.08 4.40 -6.32
N PRO A 112 -8.11 3.66 -7.45
CA PRO A 112 -6.99 3.64 -8.38
C PRO A 112 -6.90 4.97 -9.12
N MET A 113 -5.69 5.52 -9.21
CA MET A 113 -5.42 6.71 -9.99
C MET A 113 -5.21 6.32 -11.46
N PRO A 114 -5.95 6.90 -12.42
CA PRO A 114 -5.82 6.57 -13.83
C PRO A 114 -4.49 7.10 -14.41
N ILE A 115 -3.56 6.16 -14.66
CA ILE A 115 -2.18 6.38 -15.13
C ILE A 115 -1.87 5.70 -16.47
N GLY A 116 -2.87 5.18 -17.17
CA GLY A 116 -2.76 4.66 -18.53
C GLY A 116 -2.40 5.75 -19.54
N LYS A 117 -1.90 5.37 -20.71
CA LYS A 117 -1.46 6.33 -21.73
C LYS A 117 -2.61 7.28 -22.12
N GLY A 118 -2.42 8.57 -21.88
CA GLY A 118 -3.42 9.61 -22.15
C GLY A 118 -4.34 9.96 -20.96
N GLU A 119 -4.27 9.19 -19.88
CA GLU A 119 -5.07 9.42 -18.67
C GLU A 119 -4.54 10.59 -17.82
N LYS A 120 -5.35 10.98 -16.84
CA LYS A 120 -5.18 12.19 -16.03
C LYS A 120 -3.84 12.24 -15.30
N TYR A 121 -3.40 11.11 -14.73
CA TYR A 121 -2.21 11.03 -13.90
C TYR A 121 -1.04 10.33 -14.59
N HIS A 122 -1.10 10.15 -15.92
CA HIS A 122 0.01 9.58 -16.66
C HIS A 122 1.24 10.50 -16.60
N ASP A 123 2.43 9.91 -16.43
CA ASP A 123 3.72 10.63 -16.28
C ASP A 123 3.96 11.71 -17.36
N SER A 124 3.53 11.48 -18.60
CA SER A 124 3.67 12.44 -19.71
C SER A 124 2.93 13.77 -19.50
N LYS A 125 2.02 13.85 -18.52
CA LYS A 125 1.32 15.08 -18.11
C LYS A 125 2.15 15.93 -17.16
N PHE A 126 3.15 15.34 -16.51
CA PHE A 126 4.03 15.97 -15.54
C PHE A 126 5.44 15.95 -16.14
N LYS A 127 5.65 16.78 -17.16
CA LYS A 127 7.00 17.06 -17.64
C LYS A 127 7.65 17.97 -16.60
N GLU A 128 8.73 17.51 -15.99
CA GLU A 128 9.73 18.43 -15.46
C GLU A 128 10.61 18.86 -16.64
N ASP A 129 10.71 20.17 -16.85
CA ASP A 129 11.79 20.75 -17.64
C ASP A 129 13.08 20.46 -16.88
N ILE A 130 13.77 19.37 -17.26
CA ILE A 130 15.16 19.08 -16.85
C ILE A 130 16.04 19.18 -18.09
#